data_AF-A0A354BQ77-F1
#
_entry.id   AF-A0A354BQ77-F1
#
_cell.length_a   1.000
_cell.length_b   1.000
_cell.length_c   1.000
_cell.angle_alpha   90.00
_cell.angle_beta   90.00
_cell.angle_gamma   90.00
#
_symmetry.space_group_name_H-M   'P 1'
#
loop_
_entity.id
_entity.type
_entity.pdbx_description
1 polymer ?
#
loop_
_entity_poly.entity_id
_entity_poly.type
_entity_poly.pdbx_seq_one_letter_code
_entity_poly.pdbx_strand_id
1 'polypeptide(L)'
;MARVVIIGASIGGLPAAYEARALLEKKHTVTVISNVDSFHFVPSNPWVAVGWRTRKDISFELGPVLAKKGVEFVHAAADRIEPEQNRVVTTKGEVPYDYLIIATGPKLNFAAVPGLGPSGHTQSVCNVDHAEQAWGAYQSFLKDPGPIVIGAAQGASCFGPAYEMAFILDADLRKKKLR
;
A
#
# COMPACT_ATOMS: atom_id res chain seq x y z
N MET A 1 -2.63 -29.06 -15.22
CA MET A 1 -3.30 -27.82 -14.78
C MET A 1 -2.26 -27.03 -14.01
N ALA A 2 -1.95 -25.77 -14.37
CA ALA A 2 -0.93 -25.00 -13.63
C ALA A 2 -1.59 -24.01 -12.67
N ARG A 3 -0.99 -23.82 -11.50
CA ARG A 3 -1.40 -22.90 -10.44
C ARG A 3 -0.42 -21.74 -10.35
N VAL A 4 -0.88 -20.54 -10.70
CA VAL A 4 -0.09 -19.31 -10.58
C VAL A 4 -0.56 -18.55 -9.35
N VAL A 5 0.35 -18.35 -8.40
CA VAL A 5 0.07 -17.59 -7.17
C VAL A 5 0.80 -16.26 -7.23
N ILE A 6 0.12 -15.18 -6.89
CA ILE A 6 0.68 -13.84 -6.75
C ILE A 6 0.54 -13.41 -5.29
N ILE A 7 1.63 -13.02 -4.64
CA ILE A 7 1.59 -12.44 -3.29
C ILE A 7 1.69 -10.92 -3.39
N GLY A 8 0.63 -10.24 -2.95
CA GLY A 8 0.49 -8.79 -3.00
C GLY A 8 -0.47 -8.34 -4.12
N ALA A 9 -1.33 -7.37 -3.82
CA ALA A 9 -2.41 -6.91 -4.71
C ALA A 9 -2.40 -5.38 -4.93
N SER A 10 -1.20 -4.78 -4.94
CA SER A 10 -1.01 -3.35 -5.20
C SER A 10 -0.56 -3.11 -6.66
N ILE A 11 0.18 -2.02 -6.92
CA ILE A 11 0.57 -1.53 -8.25
C ILE A 11 1.24 -2.60 -9.13
N GLY A 12 2.04 -3.49 -8.54
CA GLY A 12 2.66 -4.60 -9.29
C GLY A 12 1.77 -5.83 -9.38
N GLY A 13 1.25 -6.30 -8.25
CA GLY A 13 0.56 -7.60 -8.18
C GLY A 13 -0.83 -7.61 -8.81
N LEU A 14 -1.57 -6.51 -8.75
CA LEU A 14 -2.92 -6.45 -9.33
C LEU A 14 -2.90 -6.51 -10.87
N PRO A 15 -2.08 -5.72 -11.59
CA PRO A 15 -1.90 -5.91 -13.04
C PRO A 15 -1.35 -7.29 -13.38
N ALA A 16 -0.37 -7.80 -12.65
CA ALA A 16 0.19 -9.13 -12.89
C ALA A 16 -0.88 -10.24 -12.84
N ALA A 17 -1.83 -10.15 -11.90
CA ALA A 17 -2.95 -11.09 -11.82
C ALA A 17 -3.88 -11.01 -13.04
N TYR A 18 -4.22 -9.80 -13.48
CA TYR A 18 -5.06 -9.60 -14.66
C TYR A 18 -4.37 -10.05 -15.95
N GLU A 19 -3.09 -9.74 -16.11
CA GLU A 19 -2.28 -10.14 -17.26
C GLU A 19 -2.10 -11.67 -17.30
N ALA A 20 -1.73 -12.29 -16.17
CA ALA A 20 -1.63 -13.74 -16.07
C ALA A 20 -2.96 -14.41 -16.44
N ARG A 21 -4.08 -13.89 -15.93
CA ARG A 21 -5.40 -14.44 -16.25
C ARG A 21 -5.79 -14.25 -17.72
N ALA A 22 -5.41 -13.14 -18.34
CA ALA A 22 -5.67 -12.87 -19.75
C ALA A 22 -4.83 -13.74 -20.70
N LEU A 23 -3.56 -13.99 -20.35
CA LEU A 23 -2.62 -14.75 -21.17
C LEU A 23 -2.77 -16.26 -21.04
N LEU A 24 -3.17 -16.76 -19.86
CA LEU A 24 -3.29 -18.19 -19.61
C LEU A 24 -4.64 -18.74 -20.06
N GLU A 25 -4.62 -19.96 -20.62
CA GLU A 25 -5.83 -20.72 -20.89
C GLU A 25 -6.68 -20.92 -19.62
N LYS A 26 -8.00 -21.02 -19.76
CA LYS A 26 -8.95 -21.16 -18.63
C LYS A 26 -8.71 -22.37 -17.75
N LYS A 27 -8.00 -23.38 -18.25
CA LYS A 27 -7.59 -24.55 -17.47
C LYS A 27 -6.55 -24.22 -16.41
N HIS A 28 -5.84 -23.09 -16.44
CA HIS A 28 -4.90 -22.72 -15.38
C HIS A 28 -5.60 -21.91 -14.29
N THR A 29 -5.15 -21.99 -13.04
CA THR A 29 -5.68 -21.15 -11.95
C THR A 29 -4.75 -19.97 -11.67
N VAL A 30 -5.34 -18.83 -11.33
CA VAL A 30 -4.62 -17.63 -10.91
C VAL A 30 -5.20 -17.20 -9.57
N THR A 31 -4.35 -17.16 -8.55
CA THR A 31 -4.74 -16.86 -7.17
C THR A 31 -3.91 -15.70 -6.64
N VAL A 32 -4.57 -14.68 -6.09
CA VAL A 32 -3.93 -13.54 -5.43
C VAL A 32 -4.05 -13.71 -3.92
N ILE A 33 -2.93 -13.66 -3.21
CA ILE A 33 -2.87 -13.60 -1.75
C ILE A 33 -2.54 -12.16 -1.35
N SER A 34 -3.36 -11.56 -0.49
CA SER A 34 -3.11 -10.21 0.03
C SER A 34 -3.50 -10.12 1.50
N ASN A 35 -2.69 -9.42 2.30
CA ASN A 35 -2.99 -9.12 3.70
C ASN A 35 -3.99 -7.96 3.88
N VAL A 36 -4.44 -7.35 2.78
CA VAL A 36 -5.49 -6.32 2.73
C VAL A 36 -6.54 -6.70 1.69
N ASP A 37 -7.78 -6.27 1.90
CA ASP A 37 -8.94 -6.51 1.04
C ASP A 37 -9.23 -5.41 0.01
N SER A 38 -8.49 -4.31 0.08
CA SER A 38 -8.67 -3.16 -0.79
C SER A 38 -7.38 -2.74 -1.47
N PHE A 39 -7.52 -2.35 -2.73
CA PHE A 39 -6.49 -1.61 -3.45
C PHE A 39 -6.56 -0.15 -3.02
N HIS A 40 -5.42 0.51 -2.90
CA HIS A 40 -5.35 1.97 -2.91
C HIS A 40 -4.25 2.45 -3.85
N PHE A 41 -4.49 3.57 -4.52
CA PHE A 41 -3.53 4.17 -5.43
C PHE A 41 -2.49 4.96 -4.65
N VAL A 42 -1.39 4.28 -4.28
CA VAL A 42 -0.29 4.79 -3.45
C VAL A 42 0.17 6.22 -3.80
N PRO A 43 0.33 6.61 -5.08
CA PRO A 43 0.80 7.96 -5.43
C PRO A 43 -0.13 9.09 -4.97
N SER A 44 -1.40 8.82 -4.64
CA SER A 44 -2.32 9.84 -4.14
C SER A 44 -2.34 9.99 -2.62
N ASN A 45 -1.60 9.16 -1.88
CA ASN A 45 -1.55 9.23 -0.42
C ASN A 45 -1.10 10.61 0.13
N PRO A 46 -0.12 11.34 -0.47
CA PRO A 46 0.20 12.70 -0.04
C PRO A 46 -1.02 13.65 -0.02
N TRP A 47 -1.91 13.52 -1.00
CA TRP A 47 -3.10 14.38 -1.09
C TRP A 47 -4.15 14.03 -0.04
N VAL A 48 -4.20 12.77 0.41
CA VAL A 48 -5.02 12.36 1.55
C VAL A 48 -4.51 13.03 2.83
N ALA A 49 -3.19 13.11 3.02
CA ALA A 49 -2.58 13.68 4.22
C ALA A 49 -2.84 15.19 4.43
N VAL A 50 -3.28 15.90 3.39
CA VAL A 50 -3.70 17.32 3.47
C VAL A 50 -5.20 17.51 3.19
N GLY A 51 -5.97 16.42 3.12
CA GLY A 51 -7.42 16.46 2.94
C GLY A 51 -7.90 16.87 1.54
N TRP A 52 -7.01 16.84 0.53
CA TRP A 52 -7.38 17.10 -0.87
C TRP A 52 -8.00 15.87 -1.55
N ARG A 53 -7.80 14.69 -0.98
CA ARG A 53 -8.46 13.43 -1.34
C ARG A 53 -8.88 12.70 -0.07
N THR A 54 -9.81 11.78 -0.23
CA THR A 54 -10.23 10.81 0.79
C THR A 54 -9.81 9.41 0.36
N ARG A 55 -9.79 8.45 1.30
CA ARG A 55 -9.58 7.03 0.97
C ARG A 55 -10.51 6.55 -0.15
N LYS A 56 -11.79 6.95 -0.11
CA LYS A 56 -12.79 6.55 -1.10
C LYS A 56 -12.45 7.02 -2.51
N ASP A 57 -11.75 8.15 -2.65
CA ASP A 57 -11.36 8.68 -3.97
C ASP A 57 -10.23 7.86 -4.61
N ILE A 58 -9.49 7.07 -3.83
CA ILE A 58 -8.25 6.42 -4.26
C ILE A 58 -8.26 4.90 -4.06
N SER A 59 -9.37 4.31 -3.62
CA SER A 59 -9.44 2.88 -3.25
C SER A 59 -10.69 2.17 -3.74
N PHE A 60 -10.59 0.84 -3.83
CA PHE A 60 -11.71 -0.06 -4.13
C PHE A 60 -11.45 -1.47 -3.57
N GLU A 61 -12.50 -2.26 -3.38
CA GLU A 61 -12.40 -3.64 -2.89
C GLU A 61 -11.84 -4.60 -3.94
N LEU A 62 -10.86 -5.43 -3.55
CA LEU A 62 -10.16 -6.37 -4.43
C LEU A 62 -11.02 -7.57 -4.81
N GLY A 63 -11.71 -8.17 -3.83
CA GLY A 63 -12.45 -9.42 -4.02
C GLY A 63 -13.43 -9.38 -5.21
N PRO A 64 -14.36 -8.41 -5.26
CA PRO A 64 -15.33 -8.32 -6.36
C PRO A 64 -14.69 -8.12 -7.73
N VAL A 65 -13.64 -7.29 -7.84
CA VAL A 65 -13.02 -6.99 -9.15
C VAL A 65 -12.15 -8.14 -9.66
N LEU A 66 -11.47 -8.87 -8.77
CA LEU A 66 -10.69 -10.05 -9.10
C LEU A 66 -11.61 -11.21 -9.51
N ALA A 67 -12.68 -11.46 -8.73
CA ALA A 67 -13.66 -12.50 -9.03
C ALA A 67 -14.33 -12.28 -10.39
N LYS A 68 -14.67 -11.02 -10.74
CA LYS A 68 -15.23 -10.65 -12.06
C LYS A 68 -14.31 -11.04 -13.23
N LYS A 69 -13.01 -11.20 -12.98
CA LYS A 69 -12.02 -11.61 -13.99
C LYS A 69 -11.64 -13.09 -13.90
N GLY A 70 -12.25 -13.86 -13.00
CA GLY A 70 -11.91 -15.27 -12.80
C GLY A 70 -10.54 -15.44 -12.13
N VAL A 71 -10.16 -14.49 -11.27
CA VAL A 71 -8.99 -14.58 -10.39
C VAL A 71 -9.48 -14.90 -8.98
N GLU A 72 -8.91 -15.92 -8.37
CA GLU A 72 -9.19 -16.28 -6.98
C GLU A 72 -8.51 -15.29 -6.04
N PHE A 73 -9.19 -14.93 -4.95
CA PHE A 73 -8.66 -13.99 -3.96
C PHE A 73 -8.63 -14.62 -2.57
N VAL A 74 -7.44 -14.69 -1.99
CA VAL A 74 -7.19 -15.13 -0.62
C VAL A 74 -6.81 -13.92 0.21
N HIS A 75 -7.79 -13.36 0.93
CA HIS A 75 -7.53 -12.31 1.91
C HIS A 75 -6.87 -12.93 3.16
N ALA A 76 -5.55 -13.05 3.14
CA ALA A 76 -4.72 -13.60 4.21
C ALA A 76 -3.30 -13.01 4.12
N ALA A 77 -2.61 -12.92 5.27
CA ALA A 77 -1.19 -12.60 5.26
C ALA A 77 -0.39 -13.85 4.89
N ALA A 78 0.61 -13.70 4.01
CA ALA A 78 1.59 -14.74 3.72
C ALA A 78 2.70 -14.68 4.77
N ASP A 79 2.83 -15.73 5.57
CA ASP A 79 3.77 -15.80 6.69
C ASP A 79 5.15 -16.28 6.23
N ARG A 80 5.18 -17.31 5.37
CA ARG A 80 6.42 -17.84 4.78
C ARG A 80 6.17 -18.50 3.44
N ILE A 81 7.23 -18.54 2.62
CA ILE A 81 7.26 -19.30 1.36
C ILE A 81 8.10 -20.56 1.62
N GLU A 82 7.58 -21.70 1.23
CA GLU A 82 8.23 -23.00 1.32
C GLU A 82 8.52 -23.51 -0.10
N PRO A 83 9.68 -23.10 -0.69
CA PRO A 83 9.97 -23.35 -2.11
C PRO A 83 10.16 -24.84 -2.42
N GLU A 84 10.74 -25.60 -1.49
CA GLU A 84 10.95 -27.06 -1.67
C GLU A 84 9.64 -27.84 -1.76
N GLN A 85 8.54 -27.29 -1.23
CA GLN A 85 7.20 -27.87 -1.27
C GLN A 85 6.27 -27.14 -2.25
N ASN A 86 6.77 -26.12 -2.96
CA ASN A 86 6.01 -25.21 -3.80
C ASN A 86 4.71 -24.71 -3.14
N ARG A 87 4.79 -24.19 -1.92
CA ARG A 87 3.62 -23.63 -1.23
C ARG A 87 3.91 -22.32 -0.50
N VAL A 88 2.88 -21.49 -0.38
CA VAL A 88 2.85 -20.32 0.49
C VAL A 88 2.04 -20.68 1.74
N VAL A 89 2.62 -20.49 2.91
CA VAL A 89 1.91 -20.65 4.17
C VAL A 89 1.32 -19.30 4.56
N THR A 90 0.00 -19.27 4.75
CA THR A 90 -0.74 -18.07 5.11
C THR A 90 -1.42 -18.22 6.46
N THR A 91 -1.91 -17.12 7.01
CA THR A 91 -2.73 -17.12 8.23
C THR A 91 -4.05 -17.88 8.11
N LYS A 92 -4.45 -18.29 6.89
CA LYS A 92 -5.67 -19.07 6.62
C LYS A 92 -5.39 -20.49 6.09
N GLY A 93 -4.14 -20.91 6.08
CA GLY A 93 -3.71 -22.22 5.59
C GLY A 93 -2.73 -22.15 4.43
N GLU A 94 -2.48 -23.29 3.81
CA GLU A 94 -1.46 -23.44 2.78
C GLU A 94 -2.04 -23.24 1.38
N VAL A 95 -1.32 -22.48 0.54
CA VAL A 95 -1.67 -22.26 -0.86
C VAL A 95 -0.55 -22.82 -1.74
N PRO A 96 -0.76 -23.99 -2.37
CA PRO A 96 0.25 -24.59 -3.23
C PRO A 96 0.28 -23.89 -4.60
N TYR A 97 1.46 -23.85 -5.21
CA TYR A 97 1.70 -23.20 -6.50
C TYR A 97 2.53 -24.09 -7.43
N ASP A 98 2.52 -23.77 -8.71
CA ASP A 98 3.53 -24.23 -9.68
C ASP A 98 4.40 -23.06 -10.14
N TYR A 99 3.85 -21.85 -10.12
CA TYR A 99 4.57 -20.59 -10.35
C TYR A 99 4.18 -19.56 -9.28
N LEU A 100 5.17 -18.83 -8.79
CA LEU A 100 5.00 -17.80 -7.76
C LEU A 100 5.50 -16.44 -8.25
N ILE A 101 4.64 -15.42 -8.17
CA ILE A 101 4.98 -14.02 -8.41
C ILE A 101 4.98 -13.30 -7.06
N ILE A 102 6.14 -12.72 -6.69
CA ILE A 102 6.28 -11.95 -5.44
C ILE A 102 6.14 -10.46 -5.76
N ALA A 103 5.06 -9.84 -5.27
CA ALA A 103 4.73 -8.43 -5.48
C ALA A 103 4.34 -7.74 -4.15
N THR A 104 5.04 -8.08 -3.07
CA THR A 104 4.74 -7.68 -1.69
C THR A 104 5.04 -6.23 -1.34
N GLY A 105 5.76 -5.51 -2.21
CA GLY A 105 6.13 -4.11 -1.96
C GLY A 105 7.13 -3.93 -0.81
N PRO A 106 7.26 -2.71 -0.28
CA PRO A 106 8.25 -2.39 0.75
C PRO A 106 7.74 -2.65 2.17
N LYS A 107 8.62 -3.16 3.04
CA LYS A 107 8.46 -3.01 4.48
C LYS A 107 8.97 -1.63 4.90
N LEU A 108 8.10 -0.81 5.50
CA LEU A 108 8.49 0.50 6.02
C LEU A 108 9.32 0.34 7.29
N ASN A 109 10.63 0.55 7.19
CA ASN A 109 11.58 0.30 8.28
C ASN A 109 11.70 1.51 9.23
N PHE A 110 10.60 1.86 9.90
CA PHE A 110 10.62 2.96 10.87
C PHE A 110 11.58 2.71 12.04
N ALA A 111 11.78 1.44 12.42
CA ALA A 111 12.69 1.04 13.49
C ALA A 111 14.16 1.40 13.24
N ALA A 112 14.55 1.72 12.00
CA ALA A 112 15.91 2.16 11.68
C ALA A 112 16.30 3.49 12.35
N VAL A 113 15.32 4.33 12.70
CA VAL A 113 15.53 5.60 13.39
C VAL A 113 14.62 5.63 14.62
N PRO A 114 15.18 5.60 15.85
CA PRO A 114 14.37 5.66 17.06
C PRO A 114 13.42 6.86 17.06
N GLY A 115 12.14 6.61 17.33
CA GLY A 115 11.09 7.64 17.33
C GLY A 115 10.52 8.00 15.95
N LEU A 116 10.97 7.40 14.85
CA LEU A 116 10.41 7.62 13.51
C LEU A 116 9.10 6.85 13.32
N GLY A 117 8.21 7.42 12.52
CA GLY A 117 6.98 6.78 12.04
C GLY A 117 5.75 7.07 12.90
N PRO A 118 4.55 6.67 12.44
CA PRO A 118 3.28 7.11 13.03
C PRO A 118 3.05 6.71 14.50
N SER A 119 3.73 5.69 14.99
CA SER A 119 3.72 5.29 16.41
C SER A 119 4.79 6.01 17.26
N GLY A 120 5.62 6.84 16.64
CA GLY A 120 6.64 7.68 17.27
C GLY A 120 6.27 9.16 17.20
N HIS A 121 7.20 9.98 16.71
CA HIS A 121 7.10 11.45 16.69
C HIS A 121 6.80 12.03 15.30
N THR A 122 6.66 11.20 14.25
CA THR A 122 6.50 11.68 12.87
C THR A 122 5.35 10.97 12.17
N GLN A 123 4.82 11.57 11.10
CA GLN A 123 3.80 10.93 10.26
C GLN A 123 4.42 10.30 9.01
N SER A 124 3.64 9.51 8.27
CA SER A 124 4.06 8.89 7.00
C SER A 124 2.92 8.96 5.98
N VAL A 125 3.26 9.03 4.68
CA VAL A 125 2.28 9.03 3.58
C VAL A 125 2.49 7.85 2.62
N CYS A 126 3.21 6.81 3.05
CA CYS A 126 3.51 5.65 2.19
C CYS A 126 2.33 4.66 2.08
N ASN A 127 1.37 4.72 2.99
CA ASN A 127 0.13 3.94 3.00
C ASN A 127 -1.02 4.89 3.32
N VAL A 128 -2.21 4.65 2.75
CA VAL A 128 -3.42 5.43 3.01
C VAL A 128 -3.78 5.48 4.50
N ASP A 129 -3.57 4.40 5.26
CA ASP A 129 -3.82 4.40 6.72
C ASP A 129 -2.93 5.42 7.44
N HIS A 130 -1.65 5.50 7.05
CA HIS A 130 -0.73 6.49 7.60
C HIS A 130 -1.06 7.90 7.10
N ALA A 131 -1.53 8.04 5.86
CA ALA A 131 -1.94 9.34 5.32
C ALA A 131 -3.18 9.90 6.04
N GLU A 132 -4.14 9.06 6.41
CA GLU A 132 -5.29 9.48 7.24
C GLU A 132 -4.86 9.89 8.66
N GLN A 133 -3.88 9.19 9.25
CA GLN A 133 -3.27 9.61 10.52
C GLN A 133 -2.55 10.96 10.37
N ALA A 134 -1.81 11.14 9.28
CA ALA A 134 -1.13 12.39 8.94
C ALA A 134 -2.13 13.54 8.76
N TRP A 135 -3.28 13.28 8.13
CA TRP A 135 -4.37 14.25 8.03
C TRP A 135 -4.92 14.63 9.41
N GLY A 136 -5.15 13.66 10.30
CA GLY A 136 -5.57 13.95 11.67
C GLY A 136 -4.54 14.79 12.45
N ALA A 137 -3.26 14.50 12.29
CA ALA A 137 -2.17 15.31 12.87
C ALA A 137 -2.15 16.72 12.29
N TYR A 138 -2.32 16.86 10.97
CA TYR A 138 -2.38 18.16 10.31
C TYR A 138 -3.62 18.97 10.75
N GLN A 139 -4.79 18.34 10.92
CA GLN A 139 -5.97 18.99 11.47
C GLN A 139 -5.77 19.51 12.90
N SER A 140 -5.00 18.79 13.71
CA SER A 140 -4.62 19.25 15.05
C SER A 140 -3.66 20.44 14.97
N PHE A 141 -2.66 20.37 14.09
CA PHE A 141 -1.74 21.48 13.81
C PHE A 141 -2.47 22.75 13.39
N LEU A 142 -3.52 22.65 12.55
CA LEU A 142 -4.29 23.81 12.10
C LEU A 142 -4.98 24.58 13.24
N LYS A 143 -5.18 23.95 14.41
CA LYS A 143 -5.79 24.58 15.59
C LYS A 143 -4.75 25.26 16.49
N ASP A 144 -3.54 24.72 16.54
CA ASP A 144 -2.42 25.20 17.36
C ASP A 144 -1.11 25.09 16.56
N PRO A 145 -0.81 26.07 15.68
CA PRO A 145 0.31 25.98 14.77
C PRO A 145 1.67 26.00 15.49
N GLY A 146 2.61 25.24 14.94
CA GLY A 146 3.98 25.14 15.44
C GLY A 146 5.01 24.91 14.34
N PRO A 147 6.22 24.42 14.69
CA PRO A 147 7.22 24.05 13.70
C PRO A 147 6.78 22.84 12.85
N ILE A 148 7.12 22.86 11.56
CA ILE A 148 6.93 21.73 10.65
C ILE A 148 8.28 21.27 10.11
N VAL A 149 8.48 19.95 10.10
CA VAL A 149 9.62 19.29 9.45
C VAL A 149 9.08 18.24 8.48
N ILE A 150 9.53 18.30 7.23
CA ILE A 150 9.20 17.34 6.17
C ILE A 150 10.51 16.89 5.54
N GLY A 151 10.64 15.59 5.27
CA GLY A 151 11.85 15.06 4.64
C GLY A 151 11.78 13.56 4.37
N ALA A 152 12.93 12.99 4.03
CA ALA A 152 13.14 11.57 3.85
C ALA A 152 14.27 11.10 4.78
N ALA A 153 14.07 9.96 5.44
CA ALA A 153 15.06 9.39 6.35
C ALA A 153 16.25 8.75 5.60
N GLN A 154 17.35 8.48 6.32
CA GLN A 154 18.50 7.77 5.79
C GLN A 154 18.10 6.43 5.17
N GLY A 155 18.60 6.15 3.96
CA GLY A 155 18.29 4.92 3.22
C GLY A 155 16.93 4.91 2.51
N ALA A 156 16.17 6.01 2.55
CA ALA A 156 14.99 6.15 1.70
C ALA A 156 15.36 6.08 0.21
N SER A 157 14.45 5.54 -0.60
CA SER A 157 14.57 5.49 -2.06
C SER A 157 13.48 6.28 -2.79
N CYS A 158 12.45 6.74 -2.07
CA CYS A 158 11.29 7.43 -2.62
C CYS A 158 11.24 8.89 -2.11
N PHE A 159 12.00 9.77 -2.78
CA PHE A 159 12.17 11.17 -2.33
C PHE A 159 11.10 12.12 -2.87
N GLY A 160 10.56 11.87 -4.06
CA GLY A 160 9.56 12.74 -4.71
C GLY A 160 8.39 13.12 -3.81
N PRO A 161 7.73 12.16 -3.13
CA PRO A 161 6.62 12.47 -2.22
C PRO A 161 7.00 13.37 -1.03
N ALA A 162 8.27 13.39 -0.59
CA ALA A 162 8.69 14.30 0.47
C ALA A 162 8.68 15.76 -0.01
N TYR A 163 9.17 16.03 -1.23
CA TYR A 163 9.08 17.35 -1.85
C TYR A 163 7.63 17.73 -2.16
N GLU A 164 6.85 16.80 -2.69
CA GLU A 164 5.43 17.00 -2.93
C GLU A 164 4.71 17.41 -1.64
N MET A 165 4.91 16.68 -0.55
CA MET A 165 4.34 17.02 0.77
C MET A 165 4.72 18.43 1.21
N ALA A 166 5.99 18.83 1.06
CA ALA A 166 6.43 20.17 1.41
C ALA A 166 5.68 21.25 0.63
N PHE A 167 5.48 21.05 -0.68
CA PHE A 167 4.78 22.01 -1.52
C PHE A 167 3.26 22.04 -1.30
N ILE A 168 2.61 20.89 -1.20
CA ILE A 168 1.15 20.86 -1.02
C ILE A 168 0.72 21.34 0.36
N LEU A 169 1.52 21.06 1.39
CA LEU A 169 1.26 21.57 2.73
C LEU A 169 1.44 23.09 2.78
N ASP A 170 2.50 23.63 2.19
CA ASP A 170 2.70 25.08 2.06
C ASP A 170 1.53 25.75 1.32
N ALA A 171 1.10 25.17 0.19
CA ALA A 171 -0.02 25.66 -0.58
C ALA A 171 -1.34 25.64 0.22
N ASP A 172 -1.59 24.60 1.00
CA ASP A 172 -2.80 24.49 1.82
C ASP A 172 -2.81 25.48 3.00
N LEU A 173 -1.66 25.66 3.67
CA LEU A 173 -1.52 26.64 4.75
C LEU A 173 -1.73 28.08 4.27
N ARG A 174 -1.17 28.45 3.11
CA ARG A 174 -1.40 29.78 2.51
C ARG A 174 -2.88 30.01 2.19
N LYS A 175 -3.58 29.01 1.65
CA LYS A 175 -5.03 29.10 1.40
C LYS A 175 -5.82 29.33 2.69
N LYS A 176 -5.36 28.75 3.81
CA LYS A 176 -5.96 28.91 5.15
C LYS A 176 -5.48 30.17 5.89
N LYS A 177 -4.57 30.97 5.29
CA LYS A 177 -3.96 32.17 5.89
C LYS A 177 -3.21 31.88 7.19
N LEU A 178 -2.62 30.69 7.30
CA LEU A 178 -1.73 30.30 8.40
C LEU A 178 -0.25 30.41 8.01
N ARG A 179 0.03 30.90 6.80
CA ARG A 179 1.34 31.27 6.27
C ARG A 179 1.19 32.38 5.23
#